data_AF-A0A344UDT2-F1
#
_entry.id   AF-A0A344UDT2-F1
#
_cell.length_a   1.000
_cell.length_b   1.000
_cell.length_c   1.000
_cell.angle_alpha   90.00
_cell.angle_beta   90.00
_cell.angle_gamma   90.00
#
_symmetry.space_group_name_H-M   'P 1'
#
loop_
_entity.id
_entity.type
_entity.pdbx_description
1 polymer ?
#
loop_
_entity_poly.entity_id
_entity_poly.type
_entity_poly.pdbx_seq_one_letter_code
_entity_poly.pdbx_strand_id
1 'polypeptide(L)'
;MSQPVVTVKNHSSHDIYIDSDPNWDDQQLLLNGKPLPRGYALGPDLSARISVDWDGPGNAYMMGVIFADGPDYDYGGDGFYQLSLGQDENSGLLAVTDGGGEAKVAYSISQQTPWSMTMDFADS
;
A
#
# COMPACT_ATOMS: atom_id res chain seq x y z
N MET A 1 9.90 -13.64 12.27
CA MET A 1 9.46 -12.31 11.83
C MET A 1 9.97 -12.04 10.43
N SER A 2 9.04 -11.97 9.49
CA SER A 2 9.27 -11.56 8.10
C SER A 2 8.51 -10.27 7.88
N GLN A 3 8.94 -9.42 6.94
CA GLN A 3 8.22 -8.19 6.63
C GLN A 3 7.75 -8.27 5.18
N PRO A 4 6.43 -8.30 4.90
CA PRO A 4 5.97 -7.99 3.56
C PRO A 4 6.40 -6.55 3.24
N VAL A 5 7.15 -6.38 2.15
CA VAL A 5 7.66 -5.06 1.74
C VAL A 5 7.05 -4.66 0.40
N VAL A 6 6.36 -3.53 0.40
CA VAL A 6 5.78 -2.95 -0.80
C VAL A 6 6.58 -1.70 -1.14
N THR A 7 7.23 -1.72 -2.30
CA THR A 7 7.86 -0.52 -2.84
C THR A 7 6.80 0.25 -3.63
N VAL A 8 6.40 1.40 -3.11
CA VAL A 8 5.44 2.30 -3.77
C VAL A 8 6.24 3.31 -4.58
N LYS A 9 5.91 3.44 -5.86
CA LYS A 9 6.51 4.42 -6.77
C LYS A 9 5.42 5.30 -7.34
N ASN A 10 5.60 6.61 -7.22
CA ASN A 10 4.67 7.58 -7.75
C ASN A 10 5.23 8.17 -9.06
N HIS A 11 4.69 7.74 -10.20
CA HIS A 11 4.97 8.32 -11.51
C HIS A 11 3.84 9.25 -11.98
N SER A 12 2.88 9.55 -11.10
CA SER A 12 1.78 10.47 -11.39
C SER A 12 2.24 11.92 -11.27
N SER A 13 1.45 12.85 -11.79
CA SER A 13 1.72 14.29 -11.68
C SER A 13 1.29 14.91 -10.35
N HIS A 14 0.76 14.10 -9.43
CA HIS A 14 0.20 14.52 -8.14
C HIS A 14 0.79 13.73 -6.97
N ASP A 15 0.61 14.24 -5.76
CA ASP A 15 0.97 13.50 -4.55
C ASP A 15 0.01 12.31 -4.36
N ILE A 16 0.53 11.21 -3.83
CA ILE A 16 -0.28 10.08 -3.36
C ILE A 16 -0.21 10.04 -1.85
N TYR A 17 -1.36 9.97 -1.20
CA TYR A 17 -1.46 9.95 0.26
C TYR A 17 -1.57 8.50 0.73
N ILE A 18 -0.61 8.07 1.54
CA ILE A 18 -0.58 6.75 2.17
C ILE A 18 -1.10 6.91 3.59
N ASP A 19 -2.20 6.25 3.94
CA ASP A 19 -2.72 6.35 5.29
C ASP A 19 -1.84 5.59 6.30
N SER A 20 -1.80 6.10 7.53
CA SER A 20 -1.04 5.50 8.63
C SER A 20 -1.76 4.35 9.35
N ASP A 21 -3.08 4.30 9.22
CA ASP A 21 -3.94 3.31 9.88
C ASP A 21 -4.50 2.33 8.83
N PRO A 22 -3.80 1.21 8.61
CA PRO A 22 -4.27 0.19 7.68
C PRO A 22 -5.49 -0.60 8.18
N ASN A 23 -5.93 -0.36 9.42
CA ASN A 23 -7.03 -0.97 10.18
C ASN A 23 -7.47 -2.39 9.77
N TRP A 24 -6.57 -3.35 9.93
CA TRP A 24 -6.96 -4.69 10.37
C TRP A 24 -6.20 -5.04 11.65
N ASP A 25 -6.93 -4.97 12.78
CA ASP A 25 -6.60 -5.47 14.12
C ASP A 25 -5.17 -5.13 14.63
N ASP A 26 -4.90 -3.84 14.88
CA ASP A 26 -3.70 -3.31 15.56
C ASP A 26 -2.38 -3.30 14.74
N GLN A 27 -2.45 -3.46 13.42
CA GLN A 27 -1.26 -3.31 12.56
C GLN A 27 -0.77 -1.85 12.49
N GLN A 28 0.53 -1.65 12.72
CA GLN A 28 1.21 -0.37 12.52
C GLN A 28 1.98 -0.38 11.20
N LEU A 29 1.60 0.51 10.27
CA LEU A 29 2.33 0.67 9.03
C LEU A 29 3.71 1.26 9.29
N LEU A 30 4.73 0.68 8.67
CA LEU A 30 6.11 1.13 8.73
C LEU A 30 6.46 1.82 7.41
N LEU A 31 6.91 3.06 7.47
CA LEU A 31 7.50 3.78 6.34
C LEU A 31 9.02 3.71 6.44
N ASN A 32 9.65 3.08 5.44
CA ASN A 32 11.10 2.84 5.40
C ASN A 32 11.63 2.19 6.68
N GLY A 33 10.87 1.22 7.23
CA GLY A 33 11.21 0.48 8.44
C GLY A 33 10.98 1.23 9.75
N LYS A 34 10.32 2.40 9.73
CA LYS A 34 9.95 3.15 10.94
C LYS A 34 8.44 3.28 11.05
N PRO A 35 7.86 3.23 12.25
CA PRO A 35 6.45 3.54 12.47
C PRO A 35 6.00 4.79 11.74
N LEU A 36 4.88 4.71 11.03
CA LEU A 36 4.23 5.83 10.38
C LEU A 36 3.13 6.40 11.32
N PRO A 37 3.37 7.50 12.04
CA PRO A 37 2.43 7.99 13.06
C PRO A 37 1.24 8.78 12.50
N ARG A 38 1.31 9.18 11.22
CA ARG A 38 0.29 9.96 10.49
C ARG A 38 0.44 9.69 9.00
N GLY A 39 -0.60 9.96 8.21
CA GLY A 39 -0.56 9.82 6.76
C GLY A 39 0.69 10.49 6.12
N TYR A 40 1.16 9.89 5.02
CA TYR A 40 2.36 10.29 4.30
C TYR A 40 2.02 10.67 2.86
N ALA A 41 2.39 11.88 2.46
CA ALA A 41 2.31 12.31 1.06
C ALA A 41 3.59 11.86 0.32
N LEU A 42 3.42 11.00 -0.68
CA LEU A 42 4.46 10.61 -1.61
C LEU A 42 4.37 11.48 -2.86
N GLY A 43 5.29 12.42 -3.01
CA GLY A 43 5.31 13.32 -4.17
C GLY A 43 5.69 12.65 -5.50
N PRO A 44 5.51 13.36 -6.62
CA PRO A 44 5.88 12.89 -7.97
C PRO A 44 7.33 12.45 -8.08
N ASP A 45 7.58 11.40 -8.86
CA ASP A 45 8.88 10.76 -9.13
C ASP A 45 9.62 10.24 -7.87
N LEU A 46 8.92 10.15 -6.74
CA LEU A 46 9.46 9.60 -5.50
C LEU A 46 9.04 8.14 -5.29
N SER A 47 9.77 7.47 -4.42
CA SER A 47 9.44 6.13 -3.97
C SER A 47 9.53 6.00 -2.46
N ALA A 48 8.73 5.09 -1.91
CA ALA A 48 8.72 4.75 -0.50
C ALA A 48 8.61 3.23 -0.35
N ARG A 49 9.12 2.71 0.77
CA ARG A 49 8.86 1.33 1.18
C ARG A 49 7.89 1.34 2.34
N ILE A 50 6.80 0.61 2.19
CA ILE A 50 5.86 0.34 3.28
C ILE A 50 5.94 -1.12 3.68
N SER A 51 5.80 -1.40 4.97
CA SER A 51 5.80 -2.74 5.54
C SER A 51 4.98 -2.80 6.82
N VAL A 52 4.73 -4.01 7.31
CA VAL A 52 4.24 -4.25 8.68
C VAL A 52 5.12 -5.32 9.32
N ASP A 53 5.21 -5.33 10.65
CA ASP A 53 5.83 -6.44 11.36
C ASP A 53 4.89 -7.65 11.31
N TRP A 54 5.26 -8.65 10.51
CA TRP A 54 4.46 -9.87 10.33
C TRP A 54 5.13 -11.06 11.00
N ASP A 55 4.39 -11.74 11.87
CA ASP A 55 4.83 -12.99 12.48
C ASP A 55 3.86 -14.12 12.13
N GLY A 56 4.28 -14.94 11.17
CA GLY A 56 3.48 -16.05 10.68
C GLY A 56 3.89 -16.53 9.30
N PRO A 57 3.27 -17.61 8.81
CA PRO A 57 3.32 -17.96 7.41
C PRO A 57 2.72 -16.85 6.54
N GLY A 58 2.95 -16.90 5.23
CA GLY A 58 2.27 -16.01 4.31
C GLY A 58 0.76 -16.24 4.32
N ASN A 59 0.00 -15.15 4.19
CA ASN A 59 -1.46 -15.13 4.22
C ASN A 59 -1.97 -14.11 3.19
N ALA A 60 -3.24 -14.22 2.76
CA ALA A 60 -3.82 -13.25 1.85
C ALA A 60 -3.99 -11.84 2.47
N TYR A 61 -4.11 -11.73 3.80
CA TYR A 61 -4.42 -10.49 4.52
C TYR A 61 -3.24 -10.04 5.39
N MET A 62 -2.03 -10.05 4.83
CA MET A 62 -0.82 -9.74 5.62
C MET A 62 -0.72 -8.26 5.98
N MET A 63 -1.20 -7.37 5.12
CA MET A 63 -1.13 -5.93 5.28
C MET A 63 -2.39 -5.28 4.72
N GLY A 64 -3.03 -4.41 5.50
CA GLY A 64 -3.96 -3.41 4.98
C GLY A 64 -3.22 -2.16 4.52
N VAL A 65 -3.76 -1.42 3.56
CA VAL A 65 -3.27 -0.08 3.20
C VAL A 65 -4.35 0.73 2.50
N ILE A 66 -4.37 2.04 2.77
CA ILE A 66 -5.15 3.01 2.02
C ILE A 66 -4.21 3.93 1.23
N PHE A 67 -4.50 4.08 -0.07
CA PHE A 67 -3.88 5.06 -0.95
C PHE A 67 -4.95 6.04 -1.43
N ALA A 68 -4.74 7.34 -1.23
CA ALA A 68 -5.72 8.38 -1.57
C ALA A 68 -5.13 9.47 -2.48
N ASP A 69 -6.00 10.12 -3.25
CA ASP A 69 -5.65 11.28 -4.10
C ASP A 69 -5.34 12.54 -3.29
N GLY A 70 -5.78 12.57 -2.03
CA GLY A 70 -5.70 13.74 -1.16
C GLY A 70 -5.92 13.39 0.31
N PRO A 71 -5.66 14.33 1.22
CA PRO A 71 -5.78 14.12 2.66
C PRO A 71 -7.24 14.13 3.16
N ASP A 72 -8.22 14.45 2.33
CA ASP A 72 -9.64 14.55 2.71
C ASP A 72 -10.48 13.46 2.00
N TYR A 73 -10.00 12.22 2.04
CA TYR A 73 -10.69 11.09 1.39
C TYR A 73 -11.93 10.59 2.16
N ASP A 74 -12.01 10.85 3.48
CA ASP A 74 -13.15 10.43 4.31
C ASP A 74 -14.41 11.30 4.09
N TYR A 75 -14.23 12.61 3.86
CA TYR A 75 -15.34 13.57 3.82
C TYR A 75 -15.28 14.60 2.68
N GLY A 76 -14.12 14.80 2.06
CA GLY A 76 -13.87 15.79 1.01
C GLY A 76 -14.10 15.31 -0.42
N GLY A 77 -14.32 14.00 -0.61
CA GLY A 77 -14.57 13.41 -1.92
C GLY A 77 -13.31 13.15 -2.75
N ASP A 78 -12.13 13.12 -2.11
CA ASP A 78 -10.94 12.57 -2.73
C ASP A 78 -11.11 11.06 -2.94
N GLY A 79 -10.70 10.58 -4.11
CA GLY A 79 -10.75 9.16 -4.42
C GLY A 79 -9.69 8.40 -3.63
N PHE A 80 -9.96 7.13 -3.34
CA PHE A 80 -9.03 6.28 -2.62
C PHE A 80 -9.17 4.81 -3.03
N TYR A 81 -8.10 4.06 -2.78
CA TYR A 81 -8.08 2.62 -2.74
C TYR A 81 -7.89 2.15 -1.31
N GLN A 82 -8.67 1.16 -0.89
CA GLN A 82 -8.45 0.41 0.34
C GLN A 82 -8.16 -1.04 -0.05
N LEU A 83 -6.94 -1.51 0.23
CA LEU A 83 -6.40 -2.75 -0.32
C LEU A 83 -5.91 -3.70 0.77
N SER A 84 -6.12 -5.01 0.54
CA SER A 84 -5.37 -6.08 1.20
C SER A 84 -4.18 -6.50 0.36
N LEU A 85 -3.02 -6.55 1.00
CA LEU A 85 -1.78 -7.05 0.43
C LEU A 85 -1.34 -8.31 1.16
N GLY A 86 -1.08 -9.37 0.40
CA GLY A 86 -0.70 -10.66 0.96
C GLY A 86 -0.27 -11.65 -0.11
N GLN A 87 0.03 -12.87 0.30
CA GLN A 87 0.38 -13.94 -0.64
C GLN A 87 -0.90 -14.43 -1.35
N ASP A 88 -0.92 -14.29 -2.67
CA ASP A 88 -1.96 -14.86 -3.53
C ASP A 88 -1.93 -16.39 -3.45
N GLU A 89 -3.10 -17.01 -3.31
CA GLU A 89 -3.23 -18.45 -3.07
C GLU A 89 -2.72 -19.31 -4.24
N ASN A 90 -2.76 -18.77 -5.46
CA ASN A 90 -2.38 -19.51 -6.67
C ASN A 90 -0.87 -19.45 -6.93
N SER A 91 -0.29 -18.27 -6.79
CA SER A 91 1.11 -17.99 -7.14
C SER A 91 2.07 -18.03 -5.95
N GLY A 92 1.56 -17.86 -4.72
CA GLY A 92 2.38 -17.70 -3.51
C GLY A 92 3.19 -16.41 -3.48
N LEU A 93 2.93 -15.47 -4.40
CA LEU A 93 3.62 -14.19 -4.50
C LEU A 93 2.81 -13.10 -3.78
N LEU A 94 3.51 -12.10 -3.25
CA LEU A 94 2.88 -10.92 -2.67
C LEU A 94 2.12 -10.15 -3.77
N ALA A 95 0.84 -9.90 -3.54
CA ALA A 95 -0.07 -9.25 -4.47
C ALA A 95 -1.14 -8.44 -3.71
N VAL A 96 -1.95 -7.69 -4.46
CA VAL A 96 -3.26 -7.25 -3.99
C VAL A 96 -4.20 -8.45 -4.03
N THR A 97 -4.77 -8.81 -2.88
CA THR A 97 -5.56 -10.03 -2.69
C THR A 97 -7.04 -9.75 -2.45
N ASP A 98 -7.36 -8.56 -1.95
CA ASP A 98 -8.71 -8.06 -1.77
C ASP A 98 -8.70 -6.53 -1.72
N GLY A 99 -9.89 -5.92 -1.73
CA GLY A 99 -10.09 -4.49 -1.67
C GLY A 99 -10.51 -3.87 -3.00
N GLY A 100 -10.56 -2.55 -3.01
CA GLY A 100 -11.06 -1.79 -4.15
C GLY A 100 -11.12 -0.30 -3.85
N GLY A 101 -11.83 0.42 -4.69
CA GLY A 101 -11.96 1.88 -4.61
C GLY A 101 -11.73 2.54 -5.96
N GLU A 102 -11.91 3.85 -6.00
CA GLU A 102 -11.74 4.67 -7.19
C GLU A 102 -10.92 5.90 -6.81
N ALA A 103 -9.63 5.87 -7.15
CA ALA A 103 -8.73 7.02 -7.10
C ALA A 103 -8.52 7.56 -8.53
N LYS A 104 -8.07 8.82 -8.65
CA LYS A 104 -7.73 9.45 -9.94
C LYS A 104 -6.45 8.87 -10.52
N VAL A 105 -5.54 8.38 -9.68
CA VAL A 105 -4.33 7.67 -10.09
C VAL A 105 -4.59 6.18 -10.23
N ALA A 106 -4.11 5.57 -11.31
CA ALA A 106 -4.14 4.13 -11.49
C ALA A 106 -2.89 3.49 -10.89
N TYR A 107 -2.97 2.22 -10.48
CA TYR A 107 -1.81 1.44 -10.06
C TYR A 107 -1.62 0.17 -10.88
N SER A 108 -0.38 -0.28 -10.95
CA SER A 108 0.01 -1.59 -11.49
C SER A 108 1.01 -2.27 -10.58
N ILE A 109 1.07 -3.60 -10.62
CA ILE A 109 1.95 -4.41 -9.76
C ILE A 109 3.08 -5.00 -10.60
N SER A 110 4.30 -4.91 -10.09
CA SER A 110 5.50 -5.47 -10.72
C SER A 110 6.47 -6.07 -9.68
N GLN A 111 7.47 -6.81 -10.16
CA GLN A 111 8.60 -7.32 -9.34
C GLN A 111 8.18 -8.08 -8.07
N GLN A 112 7.28 -9.05 -8.24
CA GLN A 112 6.71 -9.80 -7.12
C GLN A 112 7.62 -10.96 -6.67
N THR A 113 7.74 -11.11 -5.36
CA THR A 113 8.28 -12.27 -4.65
C THR A 113 7.29 -12.66 -3.54
N PRO A 114 7.46 -13.78 -2.83
CA PRO A 114 6.58 -14.13 -1.72
C PRO A 114 6.51 -13.08 -0.59
N TRP A 115 7.49 -12.17 -0.49
CA TRP A 115 7.57 -11.19 0.61
C TRP A 115 7.76 -9.76 0.11
N SER A 116 7.74 -9.53 -1.20
CA SER A 116 7.92 -8.18 -1.72
C SER A 116 7.20 -7.97 -3.04
N MET A 117 6.77 -6.74 -3.28
CA MET A 117 6.28 -6.31 -4.59
C MET A 117 6.58 -4.83 -4.82
N THR A 118 6.43 -4.39 -6.06
CA THR A 118 6.39 -2.97 -6.42
C THR A 118 4.98 -2.59 -6.87
N MET A 119 4.46 -1.49 -6.34
CA MET A 119 3.27 -0.82 -6.85
C MET A 119 3.70 0.46 -7.56
N ASP A 120 3.43 0.52 -8.86
CA ASP A 120 3.68 1.66 -9.71
C ASP A 120 2.37 2.41 -9.92
N PHE A 121 2.30 3.65 -9.43
CA PHE A 121 1.17 4.55 -9.62
C PHE A 121 1.44 5.54 -10.74
N ALA A 122 0.43 5.87 -11.54
CA ALA A 122 0.52 6.83 -12.63
C ALA A 122 -0.83 7.53 -12.86
N ASP A 123 -0.82 8.65 -13.58
CA ASP A 123 -2.05 9.29 -14.05
C ASP A 123 -2.84 8.31 -14.93
N SER A 124 -4.18 8.28 -14.76
CA SER A 124 -5.10 7.40 -15.50
C SER A 124 -5.28 7.77 -16.97
#